data_AF-A0A945LW54-F1
#
_entry.id   AF-A0A945LW54-F1
#
_cell.length_a   1.000
_cell.length_b   1.000
_cell.length_c   1.000
_cell.angle_alpha   90.00
_cell.angle_beta   90.00
_cell.angle_gamma   90.00
#
_symmetry.space_group_name_H-M   'P 1'
#
loop_
_entity.id
_entity.type
_entity.pdbx_description
1 polymer ?
#
loop_
_entity_poly.entity_id
_entity_poly.type
_entity_poly.pdbx_seq_one_letter_code
_entity_poly.pdbx_strand_id
1 'polypeptide(L)'
;KTLQELAVRRRDLDKREKEIDMRNGLLDAAEKKIEAKIAEMKKLQGVVEGLLNTYDEQEEANIKSLVKIYESMKPKDAAKIFEQLDMKILLDVISRMSGNKVAAVMSKMNPTKAKSVTAELALRRYLPRSNGELGGLEGATQPDSGG
;
A
#
# COMPACT_ATOMS: atom_id res chain seq x y z
N LYS A 1 43.74 61.94 4.33
CA LYS A 1 42.54 61.44 3.60
C LYS A 1 42.48 59.90 3.59
N THR A 2 43.58 59.19 3.37
CA THR A 2 43.62 57.71 3.31
C THR A 2 43.21 56.97 4.60
N LEU A 3 43.61 57.45 5.79
CA LEU A 3 43.26 56.79 7.06
C LEU A 3 41.75 56.84 7.41
N GLN A 4 41.06 57.90 7.01
CA GLN A 4 39.61 58.03 7.22
C GLN A 4 38.82 57.08 6.31
N GLU A 5 39.23 56.93 5.05
CA GLU A 5 38.61 56.00 4.10
C GLU A 5 38.78 54.54 4.54
N LEU A 6 39.97 54.17 5.05
CA LEU A 6 40.22 52.86 5.64
C LEU A 6 39.34 52.59 6.87
N ALA A 7 39.16 53.58 7.75
CA ALA A 7 38.30 53.45 8.92
C ALA A 7 36.82 53.27 8.57
N VAL A 8 36.33 53.98 7.54
CA VAL A 8 34.96 53.83 7.02
C VAL A 8 34.77 52.44 6.43
N ARG A 9 35.70 52.00 5.57
CA ARG A 9 35.65 50.67 4.94
C ARG A 9 35.66 49.55 5.97
N ARG A 10 36.45 49.68 7.05
CA ARG A 10 36.46 48.70 8.14
C ARG A 10 35.10 48.60 8.82
N ARG A 11 34.46 49.72 9.16
CA ARG A 11 33.13 49.71 9.78
C ARG A 11 32.07 49.07 8.88
N ASP A 12 32.14 49.30 7.57
CA ASP A 12 31.19 48.71 6.63
C ASP A 12 31.40 47.19 6.48
N LEU A 13 32.66 46.73 6.51
CA LEU A 13 32.98 45.30 6.56
C LEU A 13 32.50 44.66 7.86
N ASP A 14 32.78 45.28 9.01
CA ASP A 14 32.33 44.77 10.33
C ASP A 14 30.79 44.66 10.40
N LYS A 15 30.06 45.57 9.75
CA LYS A 15 28.58 45.50 9.66
C LYS A 15 28.13 44.33 8.80
N ARG A 16 28.74 44.16 7.61
CA ARG A 16 28.42 43.05 6.70
C ARG A 16 28.75 41.70 7.32
N GLU A 17 29.88 41.60 8.03
CA GLU A 17 30.27 40.39 8.76
C GLU A 17 29.20 40.01 9.79
N LYS A 18 28.75 40.97 10.62
CA LYS A 18 27.66 40.72 11.57
C LYS A 18 26.33 40.32 10.92
N GLU A 19 25.97 40.92 9.79
CA GLU A 19 24.77 40.54 9.04
C GLU A 19 24.86 39.12 8.47
N ILE A 20 26.04 38.75 7.95
CA ILE A 20 26.30 37.40 7.43
C ILE A 20 26.27 36.38 8.57
N ASP A 21 26.90 36.66 9.71
CA ASP A 21 26.90 35.77 10.88
C ASP A 21 25.48 35.54 11.41
N MET A 22 24.68 36.60 11.48
CA MET A 22 23.27 36.49 11.89
C MET A 22 22.47 35.62 10.91
N ARG A 23 22.65 35.82 9.60
CA ARG A 23 21.98 35.00 8.58
C ARG A 23 22.42 33.54 8.64
N ASN A 24 23.71 33.29 8.80
CA ASN A 24 24.25 31.93 8.92
C ASN A 24 23.70 31.22 10.16
N GLY A 25 23.59 31.91 11.30
CA GLY A 25 22.98 31.35 12.50
C GLY A 25 21.50 31.01 12.33
N LEU A 26 20.74 31.84 11.60
CA LEU A 26 19.34 31.55 11.27
C LEU A 26 19.20 30.37 10.30
N LEU A 27 20.09 30.27 9.31
CA LEU A 27 20.12 29.16 8.36
C LEU A 27 20.48 27.84 9.04
N ASP A 28 21.50 27.82 9.91
CA ASP A 28 21.89 26.64 10.70
C ASP A 28 20.74 26.18 11.61
N ALA A 29 20.05 27.11 12.27
CA ALA A 29 18.88 26.79 13.08
C ALA A 29 17.72 26.21 12.24
N ALA A 30 17.51 26.74 11.02
CA ALA A 30 16.49 26.25 10.10
C ALA A 30 16.84 24.86 9.56
N GLU A 31 18.10 24.63 9.18
CA GLU A 31 18.63 23.34 8.73
C GLU A 31 18.44 22.26 9.80
N LYS A 32 18.88 22.52 11.04
CA LYS A 32 18.67 21.60 12.18
C LYS A 32 17.20 21.31 12.44
N LYS A 33 16.32 22.30 12.29
CA LYS A 33 14.87 22.09 12.44
C LYS A 33 14.31 21.21 11.33
N ILE A 34 14.78 21.36 10.09
CA ILE A 34 14.39 20.53 8.95
C ILE A 34 14.89 19.10 9.15
N GLU A 35 16.15 18.91 9.54
CA GLU A 35 16.73 17.59 9.82
C GLU A 35 15.95 16.87 10.93
N ALA A 36 15.62 17.56 12.02
CA ALA A 36 14.79 17.01 13.09
C ALA A 36 13.41 16.58 12.59
N LYS A 37 12.78 17.38 11.71
CA LYS A 37 11.48 17.04 11.11
C LYS A 37 11.57 15.86 10.16
N ILE A 38 12.64 15.75 9.36
CA ILE A 38 12.89 14.60 8.49
C ILE A 38 13.08 13.33 9.33
N ALA A 39 13.84 13.40 10.42
CA ALA A 39 14.04 12.28 11.33
C ALA A 39 12.72 11.81 11.96
N GLU A 40 11.87 12.75 12.41
CA GLU A 40 10.54 12.47 12.94
C GLU A 40 9.63 11.79 11.89
N MET A 41 9.62 12.30 10.66
CA MET A 41 8.85 11.72 9.56
C MET A 41 9.31 10.31 9.21
N LYS A 42 10.62 10.07 9.12
CA LYS A 42 11.18 8.73 8.87
C LYS A 42 10.81 7.74 9.98
N LYS A 43 10.83 8.19 11.24
CA LYS A 43 10.39 7.38 12.38
C LYS A 43 8.92 7.02 12.26
N LEU A 44 8.06 7.98 11.93
CA LEU A 44 6.63 7.73 11.76
C LEU A 44 6.36 6.78 10.59
N GLN A 45 7.05 6.97 9.46
CA GLN A 45 6.98 6.06 8.32
C GLN A 45 7.32 4.62 8.74
N GLY A 46 8.43 4.42 9.45
CA GLY A 46 8.82 3.10 9.94
C GLY A 46 7.80 2.46 10.90
N VAL A 47 7.15 3.27 11.75
CA VAL A 47 6.06 2.79 12.63
C VAL A 47 4.85 2.36 11.80
N VAL A 48 4.45 3.15 10.80
CA VAL A 48 3.32 2.84 9.93
C VAL A 48 3.58 1.58 9.12
N GLU A 49 4.76 1.46 8.50
CA GLU A 49 5.19 0.26 7.78
C GLU A 49 5.20 -0.96 8.70
N GLY A 50 5.71 -0.82 9.92
CA GLY A 50 5.69 -1.88 10.92
C GLY A 50 4.26 -2.31 11.29
N LEU A 51 3.37 -1.35 11.54
CA LEU A 51 1.96 -1.65 11.84
C LEU A 51 1.27 -2.35 10.68
N LEU A 52 1.48 -1.89 9.45
CA LEU A 52 0.88 -2.49 8.26
C LEU A 52 1.34 -3.94 8.09
N ASN A 53 2.64 -4.20 8.24
CA ASN A 53 3.16 -5.57 8.17
C ASN A 53 2.54 -6.47 9.26
N THR A 54 2.44 -6.00 10.51
CA THR A 54 1.81 -6.80 11.58
C THR A 54 0.32 -7.04 11.34
N TYR A 55 -0.38 -6.08 10.75
CA TYR A 55 -1.79 -6.22 10.40
C TYR A 55 -1.97 -7.25 9.28
N ASP A 56 -1.15 -7.16 8.23
CA ASP A 56 -1.18 -8.10 7.11
C ASP A 56 -0.84 -9.53 7.56
N GLU A 57 0.15 -9.70 8.45
CA GLU A 57 0.49 -11.00 9.04
C GLU A 57 -0.66 -11.60 9.87
N GLN A 58 -1.34 -10.78 10.69
CA GLN A 58 -2.48 -11.23 11.49
C GLN A 58 -3.67 -11.62 10.61
N GLU A 59 -4.00 -10.81 9.62
CA GLU A 59 -5.07 -11.11 8.66
C GLU A 59 -4.75 -12.36 7.84
N GLU A 60 -3.50 -12.51 7.39
CA GLU A 60 -3.08 -13.72 6.69
C GLU A 60 -3.16 -14.95 7.60
N ALA A 61 -2.77 -14.83 8.87
CA ALA A 61 -2.89 -15.92 9.85
C ALA A 61 -4.36 -16.30 10.13
N ASN A 62 -5.24 -15.31 10.28
CA ASN A 62 -6.68 -15.51 10.47
C ASN A 62 -7.29 -16.25 9.28
N ILE A 63 -6.99 -15.79 8.06
CA ILE A 63 -7.50 -16.43 6.84
C ILE A 63 -6.91 -17.83 6.68
N LYS A 64 -5.62 -18.04 6.93
CA LYS A 64 -4.99 -19.38 6.91
C LYS A 64 -5.66 -20.34 7.90
N SER A 65 -6.01 -19.87 9.09
CA SER A 65 -6.74 -20.66 10.09
C SER A 65 -8.11 -21.09 9.58
N LEU A 66 -8.88 -20.15 9.01
CA LEU A 66 -10.19 -20.44 8.40
C LEU A 66 -10.07 -21.45 7.26
N VAL A 67 -9.12 -21.24 6.35
CA VAL A 67 -8.82 -22.16 5.24
C VAL A 67 -8.53 -23.56 5.78
N LYS A 68 -7.67 -23.68 6.79
CA LYS A 68 -7.29 -24.97 7.38
C LYS A 68 -8.48 -25.70 8.00
N ILE A 69 -9.37 -24.99 8.69
CA ILE A 69 -10.61 -25.56 9.25
C ILE A 69 -11.43 -26.21 8.12
N TYR A 70 -11.68 -25.48 7.03
CA TYR A 70 -12.47 -25.99 5.92
C TYR A 70 -11.76 -27.09 5.12
N GLU A 71 -10.44 -27.05 4.97
CA GLU A 71 -9.66 -28.11 4.30
C GLU A 71 -9.60 -29.42 5.09
N SER A 72 -9.68 -29.33 6.42
CA SER A 72 -9.73 -30.49 7.32
C SER A 72 -11.13 -31.09 7.44
N MET A 73 -12.16 -30.34 7.05
CA MET A 73 -13.55 -30.77 7.08
C MET A 73 -13.87 -31.75 5.94
N LYS A 74 -14.90 -32.58 6.12
CA LYS A 74 -15.40 -33.45 5.05
C LYS A 74 -15.89 -32.60 3.88
N PRO A 75 -15.55 -32.95 2.62
CA PRO A 75 -15.92 -32.13 1.45
C PRO A 75 -17.42 -31.86 1.31
N LYS A 76 -18.26 -32.81 1.71
CA LYS A 76 -19.72 -32.67 1.68
C LYS A 76 -20.24 -31.66 2.70
N ASP A 77 -19.62 -31.57 3.87
CA ASP A 77 -20.04 -30.65 4.93
C ASP A 77 -19.54 -29.24 4.62
N ALA A 78 -18.30 -29.11 4.13
CA ALA A 78 -17.77 -27.85 3.63
C ALA A 78 -18.60 -27.29 2.46
N ALA A 79 -19.04 -28.13 1.52
CA ALA A 79 -19.87 -27.71 0.39
C ALA A 79 -21.20 -27.08 0.85
N LYS A 80 -21.89 -27.69 1.82
CA LYS A 80 -23.14 -27.15 2.37
C LYS A 80 -22.95 -25.76 2.99
N ILE A 81 -21.85 -25.56 3.72
CA ILE A 81 -21.54 -24.25 4.33
C ILE A 81 -21.22 -23.23 3.23
N PHE A 82 -20.39 -23.60 2.26
CA PHE A 82 -19.98 -22.72 1.16
C PHE A 82 -21.16 -22.28 0.27
N GLU A 83 -22.19 -23.12 0.12
CA GLU A 83 -23.41 -22.74 -0.60
C GLU A 83 -24.17 -21.58 0.07
N GLN A 84 -24.19 -21.58 1.40
CA GLN A 84 -24.86 -20.58 2.23
C GLN A 84 -24.00 -19.33 2.48
N LEU A 85 -22.69 -19.43 2.24
CA LEU A 85 -21.75 -18.33 2.46
C LEU A 85 -21.92 -17.24 1.39
N ASP A 86 -21.66 -15.99 1.82
CA ASP A 86 -21.56 -14.85 0.93
C ASP A 86 -20.48 -15.08 -0.13
N MET A 87 -20.75 -14.64 -1.36
CA MET A 87 -19.87 -14.88 -2.50
C MET A 87 -18.48 -14.26 -2.31
N LYS A 88 -18.38 -13.08 -1.70
CA LYS A 88 -17.09 -12.41 -1.50
C LYS A 88 -16.19 -13.21 -0.56
N ILE A 89 -16.74 -13.65 0.57
CA ILE A 89 -16.02 -14.44 1.59
C ILE A 89 -15.62 -15.80 1.01
N LEU A 90 -16.54 -16.45 0.28
CA LEU A 90 -16.29 -17.73 -0.37
C LEU A 90 -15.09 -17.67 -1.32
N LEU A 91 -15.03 -16.65 -2.17
CA LEU A 91 -13.93 -16.45 -3.11
C LEU A 91 -12.59 -16.19 -2.39
N ASP A 92 -12.61 -15.45 -1.29
CA ASP A 92 -11.41 -15.15 -0.52
C ASP A 92 -10.82 -16.40 0.15
N VAL A 93 -11.68 -17.31 0.62
CA VAL A 93 -11.27 -18.61 1.18
C VAL A 93 -10.80 -19.56 0.08
N ILE A 94 -11.60 -19.74 -0.98
CA ILE A 94 -11.27 -20.66 -2.09
C ILE A 94 -9.97 -20.27 -2.79
N SER A 95 -9.71 -18.97 -2.97
CA SER A 95 -8.47 -18.50 -3.61
C SER A 95 -7.18 -18.82 -2.85
N ARG A 96 -7.29 -19.16 -1.56
CA ARG A 96 -6.17 -19.51 -0.68
C ARG A 96 -6.14 -20.99 -0.28
N MET A 97 -7.17 -21.75 -0.65
CA MET A 97 -7.23 -23.20 -0.47
C MET A 97 -6.39 -23.92 -1.54
N SER A 98 -5.93 -25.13 -1.22
CA SER A 98 -5.30 -26.02 -2.18
C SER A 98 -6.29 -26.48 -3.26
N GLY A 99 -5.85 -26.46 -4.53
CA GLY A 99 -6.71 -26.78 -5.68
C GLY A 99 -7.41 -28.14 -5.59
N ASN A 100 -6.72 -29.15 -5.05
CA ASN A 100 -7.29 -30.49 -4.85
C ASN A 100 -8.46 -30.48 -3.84
N LYS A 101 -8.35 -29.70 -2.75
CA LYS A 101 -9.40 -29.57 -1.74
C LYS A 101 -10.59 -28.78 -2.27
N VAL A 102 -10.33 -27.69 -3.00
CA VAL A 102 -11.36 -26.91 -3.69
C VAL A 102 -12.14 -27.80 -4.65
N ALA A 103 -11.46 -28.57 -5.50
CA ALA A 103 -12.11 -29.49 -6.44
C ALA A 103 -12.99 -30.53 -5.71
N ALA A 104 -12.49 -31.10 -4.62
CA ALA A 104 -13.25 -32.05 -3.81
C ALA A 104 -14.53 -31.41 -3.22
N VAL A 105 -14.47 -30.16 -2.74
CA VAL A 105 -15.63 -29.43 -2.21
C VAL A 105 -16.61 -29.05 -3.32
N MET A 106 -16.11 -28.49 -4.44
CA MET A 106 -16.95 -28.12 -5.59
C MET A 106 -17.68 -29.33 -6.19
N SER A 107 -17.07 -30.52 -6.18
CA SER A 107 -17.72 -31.77 -6.63
C SER A 107 -18.93 -32.19 -5.81
N LYS A 108 -19.06 -31.68 -4.58
CA LYS A 108 -20.18 -31.95 -3.67
C LYS A 108 -21.14 -30.76 -3.54
N MET A 109 -20.87 -29.69 -4.28
CA MET A 109 -21.65 -28.45 -4.29
C MET A 109 -22.74 -28.49 -5.38
N ASN A 110 -23.78 -27.68 -5.20
CA ASN A 110 -24.77 -27.39 -6.22
C ASN A 110 -24.09 -26.89 -7.51
N PRO A 111 -24.36 -27.51 -8.69
CA PRO A 111 -23.75 -27.12 -9.96
C PRO A 111 -23.93 -25.64 -10.32
N THR A 112 -25.06 -25.03 -9.95
CA THR A 112 -25.33 -23.61 -10.20
C THR A 112 -24.41 -22.71 -9.39
N LYS A 113 -24.21 -23.02 -8.10
CA LYS A 113 -23.28 -22.28 -7.23
C LYS A 113 -21.83 -22.50 -7.65
N ALA A 114 -21.46 -23.72 -8.00
CA ALA A 114 -20.12 -24.02 -8.51
C ALA A 114 -19.80 -23.23 -9.80
N LYS A 115 -20.77 -23.12 -10.71
CA LYS A 115 -20.63 -22.31 -11.93
C LYS A 115 -20.43 -20.83 -11.63
N SER A 116 -21.20 -20.26 -10.69
CA SER A 116 -21.05 -18.84 -10.33
C SER A 116 -19.70 -18.55 -9.66
N VAL A 117 -19.24 -19.42 -8.76
CA VAL A 117 -17.91 -19.31 -8.16
C VAL A 117 -16.81 -19.30 -9.23
N THR A 118 -16.87 -20.20 -10.20
CA THR A 118 -15.88 -20.24 -11.30
C THR A 118 -15.92 -18.97 -12.16
N ALA A 119 -17.11 -18.45 -12.47
CA ALA A 119 -17.26 -17.22 -13.24
C ALA A 119 -16.64 -16.02 -12.50
N GLU A 120 -16.91 -15.90 -11.21
CA GLU A 120 -16.36 -14.84 -10.36
C GLU A 120 -14.83 -14.96 -10.17
N LEU A 121 -14.31 -16.18 -10.02
CA LEU A 121 -12.86 -16.42 -9.96
C LEU A 121 -12.18 -16.02 -11.27
N ALA A 122 -12.80 -16.29 -12.41
CA ALA A 122 -12.29 -15.88 -13.71
C ALA A 122 -12.29 -14.35 -13.82
N LEU A 123 -13.40 -13.68 -13.48
CA LEU A 123 -13.50 -12.21 -13.49
C LEU A 123 -12.43 -11.55 -12.61
N ARG A 124 -12.20 -12.05 -11.40
CA ARG A 124 -11.13 -11.57 -10.51
C ARG A 124 -9.72 -11.78 -11.06
N ARG A 125 -9.52 -12.74 -11.96
CA ARG A 125 -8.23 -12.99 -12.60
C ARG A 125 -8.00 -12.09 -13.82
N TYR A 126 -9.08 -11.64 -14.47
CA TYR A 126 -9.05 -10.71 -15.60
C TYR A 126 -9.04 -9.24 -15.18
N LEU A 127 -9.57 -8.91 -14.00
CA LEU A 127 -9.38 -7.59 -13.40
C LEU A 127 -8.00 -7.56 -12.72
N PRO A 128 -7.01 -6.79 -13.23
CA PRO A 128 -5.80 -6.55 -12.47
C PRO A 128 -6.23 -6.00 -11.11
N ARG A 129 -5.74 -6.62 -10.03
CA ARG A 129 -5.98 -6.12 -8.67
C ARG A 129 -5.48 -4.68 -8.60
N SER A 130 -6.38 -3.71 -8.73
CA SER A 130 -6.11 -2.32 -8.40
C SER A 130 -6.13 -2.15 -6.88
N ASN A 131 -5.27 -2.91 -6.19
CA ASN A 131 -4.86 -2.55 -4.85
C ASN A 131 -3.76 -1.49 -5.02
N GLY A 132 -4.16 -0.22 -5.16
CA GLY A 132 -3.27 0.93 -4.98
C GLY A 132 -2.99 1.84 -6.17
N GLU A 133 -3.51 1.59 -7.37
CA GLU A 133 -3.27 2.49 -8.51
C GLU A 133 -4.46 3.43 -8.76
N LEU A 134 -4.49 4.51 -8.00
CA LEU A 134 -5.02 5.78 -8.50
C LEU A 134 -3.97 6.35 -9.47
N GLY A 135 -4.16 6.11 -10.77
CA GLY A 135 -3.31 6.70 -11.80
C GLY A 135 -3.78 6.35 -13.20
N GLY A 136 -4.60 7.21 -13.80
CA GLY A 136 -4.77 7.26 -15.26
C GLY A 136 -6.10 6.76 -15.80
N LEU A 137 -7.18 7.48 -15.50
CA LEU A 137 -8.24 7.64 -16.49
C LEU A 137 -7.72 8.62 -17.55
N GLU A 138 -7.07 8.15 -18.60
CA GLU A 138 -7.01 8.92 -19.86
C GLU A 138 -6.61 8.03 -21.04
N GLY A 139 -7.39 8.07 -22.10
CA GLY A 139 -7.07 7.40 -23.37
C GLY A 139 -8.14 6.44 -23.88
N ALA A 140 -9.40 6.84 -23.85
CA ALA A 140 -10.38 6.31 -24.79
C ALA A 140 -9.99 6.73 -26.22
N THR A 141 -9.45 5.82 -27.02
CA THR A 141 -9.50 5.88 -28.49
C THR A 141 -9.36 4.48 -29.09
N GLN A 142 -10.49 3.82 -29.35
CA GLN A 142 -10.73 3.27 -30.68
C GLN A 142 -11.41 4.38 -31.50
N PRO A 143 -11.36 4.40 -32.85
CA PRO A 143 -11.02 3.30 -33.75
C PRO A 143 -9.97 3.70 -34.82
N ASP A 144 -9.39 2.71 -35.50
CA ASP A 144 -9.18 2.91 -36.94
C ASP A 144 -9.47 1.62 -37.71
N SER A 145 -10.24 1.83 -38.77
CA SER A 145 -10.77 0.88 -39.72
C SER A 145 -10.45 1.47 -41.09
N GLY A 146 -9.55 0.81 -41.83
CA GLY A 146 -9.26 1.07 -43.24
C GLY A 146 -8.07 0.19 -43.63
N GLY A 147 -8.11 -0.67 -44.65
CA GLY A 147 -8.85 -0.52 -45.90
C GLY A 147 -7.95 0.17 -46.89
#